data_AF-A0A7R9UR47-F1
#
_entry.id   AF-A0A7R9UR47-F1
#
_cell.length_a   1.000
_cell.length_b   1.000
_cell.length_c   1.000
_cell.angle_alpha   90.00
_cell.angle_beta   90.00
_cell.angle_gamma   90.00
#
_symmetry.space_group_name_H-M   'P 1'
#
loop_
_entity.id
_entity.type
_entity.pdbx_description
1 polymer ?
#
loop_
_entity_poly.entity_id
_entity_poly.type
_entity_poly.pdbx_seq_one_letter_code
_entity_poly.pdbx_strand_id
1 'polypeptide(L)'
;FRLFKRVESLRKIIESVVASMRGVGNAFAVLAILMGIWSIIGVEFFGAARPQLFGTFAAAMFTMWQVMTGDSAYSGLAKPLLYEDGIAVAAPFFVSYGFVAGVVMTNVVIAILLDAYLRNTAAHSAEQSNASTRAPLSERLWLLRRVLRAGRTQVA
;
A
#
# COMPACT_ATOMS: atom_id res chain seq x y z
N PHE A 1 13.73 26.82 0.59
CA PHE A 1 14.55 25.63 0.92
C PHE A 1 15.43 25.71 2.19
N ARG A 2 15.46 26.79 2.98
CA ARG A 2 16.22 26.85 4.27
C ARG A 2 15.40 26.51 5.53
N LEU A 3 14.07 26.35 5.42
CA LEU A 3 13.19 25.96 6.54
C LEU A 3 13.29 24.46 6.90
N PHE A 4 13.58 23.58 5.94
CA PHE A 4 13.60 22.12 6.16
C PHE A 4 14.76 21.60 7.02
N LYS A 5 15.79 22.43 7.28
CA LYS A 5 16.97 22.04 8.07
C LYS A 5 16.79 22.17 9.59
N ARG A 6 15.73 22.84 10.07
CA ARG A 6 15.65 23.30 11.47
C ARG A 6 14.65 22.53 12.34
N VAL A 7 13.89 21.60 11.77
CA VAL A 7 12.87 20.87 12.53
C VAL A 7 13.17 19.37 12.42
N GLU A 8 13.87 18.84 13.41
CA GLU A 8 14.21 17.42 13.49
C GLU A 8 12.96 16.52 13.42
N SER A 9 11.80 17.03 13.87
CA SER A 9 10.50 16.38 13.71
C SER A 9 10.11 16.14 12.25
N LEU A 10 10.30 17.14 11.35
CA LEU A 10 10.02 16.96 9.92
C LEU A 10 10.97 15.94 9.28
N ARG A 11 12.26 15.94 9.67
CA ARG A 11 13.22 14.96 9.16
C ARG A 11 12.81 13.54 9.53
N LYS A 12 12.40 13.33 10.79
CA LYS A 12 11.90 12.04 11.28
C LYS A 12 10.64 11.57 10.54
N ILE A 13 9.72 12.49 10.20
CA ILE A 13 8.53 12.17 9.40
C ILE A 13 8.91 11.78 7.96
N ILE A 14 9.83 12.51 7.32
CA ILE A 14 10.27 12.17 5.96
C ILE A 14 10.99 10.81 5.95
N GLU A 15 11.87 10.57 6.92
CA GLU A 15 12.57 9.28 7.07
C GLU A 15 11.58 8.13 7.31
N SER A 16 10.52 8.34 8.11
CA SER A 16 9.49 7.30 8.33
C SER A 16 8.63 7.05 7.09
N VAL A 17 8.23 8.10 6.36
CA VAL A 17 7.49 7.98 5.10
C VAL A 17 8.31 7.21 4.06
N VAL A 18 9.58 7.56 3.88
CA VAL A 18 10.48 6.88 2.93
C VAL A 18 10.72 5.42 3.35
N ALA A 19 10.83 5.14 4.65
CA ALA A 19 10.96 3.78 5.18
C ALA A 19 9.69 2.94 4.95
N SER A 20 8.51 3.55 4.92
CA SER A 20 7.25 2.88 4.59
C SER A 20 7.08 2.65 3.08
N MET A 21 7.56 3.58 2.24
CA MET A 21 7.49 3.45 0.77
C MET A 21 8.23 2.22 0.23
N ARG A 22 9.35 1.82 0.87
CA ARG A 22 10.11 0.62 0.47
C ARG A 22 9.28 -0.67 0.50
N GLY A 23 8.34 -0.79 1.45
CA GLY A 23 7.46 -1.96 1.55
C GLY A 23 6.46 -2.07 0.39
N VAL A 24 6.13 -0.95 -0.25
CA VAL A 24 5.07 -0.87 -1.27
C VAL A 24 5.61 -0.89 -2.71
N GLY A 25 6.93 -0.72 -2.88
CA GLY A 25 7.56 -0.56 -4.19
C GLY A 25 7.26 -1.70 -5.18
N ASN A 26 7.20 -2.94 -4.70
CA ASN A 26 6.89 -4.09 -5.57
C ASN A 26 5.45 -4.05 -6.13
N ALA A 27 4.49 -3.64 -5.30
CA ALA A 27 3.10 -3.53 -5.73
C ALA A 27 2.90 -2.37 -6.73
N PHE A 28 3.62 -1.26 -6.54
CA PHE A 28 3.68 -0.17 -7.54
C PHE A 28 4.30 -0.61 -8.86
N ALA A 29 5.30 -1.49 -8.85
CA ALA A 29 5.88 -2.03 -10.08
C ALA A 29 4.87 -2.90 -10.84
N VAL A 30 4.14 -3.78 -10.15
CA VAL A 30 3.06 -4.59 -10.74
C VAL A 30 1.97 -3.68 -11.32
N LEU A 31 1.58 -2.64 -10.59
CA LEU A 31 0.60 -1.66 -11.04
C LEU A 31 1.05 -0.92 -12.31
N ALA A 32 2.32 -0.53 -12.39
CA ALA A 32 2.88 0.13 -13.56
C ALA A 32 2.89 -0.79 -14.79
N ILE A 33 3.19 -2.09 -14.62
CA ILE A 33 3.13 -3.08 -15.70
C ILE A 33 1.69 -3.26 -16.19
N LEU A 34 0.72 -3.43 -15.27
CA LEU A 34 -0.69 -3.56 -15.63
C LEU A 34 -1.20 -2.32 -16.37
N MET A 35 -0.85 -1.12 -15.87
CA MET A 35 -1.16 0.13 -16.55
C MET A 35 -0.57 0.18 -17.96
N GLY A 36 0.68 -0.29 -18.15
CA GLY A 36 1.32 -0.39 -19.46
C GLY A 36 0.58 -1.32 -20.42
N ILE A 37 0.16 -2.50 -19.95
CA ILE A 37 -0.60 -3.47 -20.77
C ILE A 37 -1.91 -2.85 -21.25
N TRP A 38 -2.69 -2.25 -20.34
CA TRP A 38 -3.95 -1.59 -20.71
C TRP A 38 -3.74 -0.37 -21.58
N SER A 39 -2.63 0.35 -21.42
CA SER A 39 -2.30 1.48 -22.28
C SER A 39 -2.05 1.04 -23.72
N ILE A 40 -1.30 -0.04 -23.94
CA ILE A 40 -1.07 -0.58 -25.30
C ILE A 40 -2.38 -1.00 -25.95
N ILE A 41 -3.24 -1.72 -25.21
CA ILE A 41 -4.56 -2.12 -25.69
C ILE A 41 -5.42 -0.89 -26.00
N GLY A 42 -5.37 0.14 -25.14
CA GLY A 42 -6.10 1.38 -25.34
C GLY A 42 -5.67 2.15 -26.58
N VAL A 43 -4.36 2.19 -26.89
CA VAL A 43 -3.85 2.80 -28.13
C VAL A 43 -4.40 2.07 -29.36
N GLU A 44 -4.39 0.74 -29.34
CA GLU A 44 -4.87 -0.09 -30.45
C GLU A 44 -6.38 0.10 -30.70
N PHE A 45 -7.17 0.17 -29.63
CA PHE A 45 -8.64 0.20 -29.71
C PHE A 45 -9.21 1.61 -29.89
N PHE A 46 -8.63 2.61 -29.21
CA PHE A 46 -9.20 3.95 -29.11
C PHE A 46 -8.31 5.04 -29.71
N GLY A 47 -7.08 4.72 -30.13
CA GLY A 47 -6.13 5.70 -30.66
C GLY A 47 -6.61 6.42 -31.91
N ALA A 48 -7.39 5.74 -32.76
CA ALA A 48 -8.00 6.34 -33.95
C ALA A 48 -9.16 7.28 -33.61
N ALA A 49 -9.98 6.95 -32.61
CA ALA A 49 -11.16 7.73 -32.23
C ALA A 49 -10.81 8.94 -31.35
N ARG A 50 -9.88 8.76 -30.40
CA ARG A 50 -9.46 9.80 -29.44
C ARG A 50 -7.93 9.89 -29.38
N PRO A 51 -7.28 10.42 -30.44
CA PRO A 51 -5.82 10.52 -30.50
C PRO A 51 -5.22 11.37 -29.38
N GLN A 52 -5.95 12.35 -28.83
CA GLN A 52 -5.49 13.12 -27.67
C GLN A 52 -5.37 12.31 -26.36
N LEU A 53 -6.10 11.20 -26.24
CA LEU A 53 -6.09 10.33 -25.05
C LEU A 53 -5.28 9.06 -25.30
N PHE A 54 -5.45 8.45 -26.47
CA PHE A 54 -4.90 7.13 -26.81
C PHE A 54 -4.00 7.15 -28.04
N GLY A 55 -3.62 8.30 -28.59
CA GLY A 55 -2.82 8.36 -29.82
C GLY A 55 -1.34 7.97 -29.62
N THR A 56 -0.84 8.04 -28.38
CA THR A 56 0.51 7.58 -28.04
C THR A 56 0.47 6.78 -26.75
N PHE A 57 1.46 5.90 -26.57
CA PHE A 57 1.60 5.13 -25.33
C PHE A 57 1.67 6.03 -24.09
N ALA A 58 2.38 7.16 -24.15
CA ALA A 58 2.50 8.09 -23.03
C ALA A 58 1.16 8.77 -22.70
N ALA A 59 0.38 9.17 -23.72
CA ALA A 59 -0.95 9.71 -23.53
C ALA A 59 -1.88 8.67 -22.89
N ALA A 60 -1.88 7.44 -23.42
CA ALA A 60 -2.69 6.34 -22.91
C ALA A 60 -2.31 5.98 -21.46
N MET A 61 -1.02 5.98 -21.13
CA MET A 61 -0.52 5.80 -19.76
C MET A 61 -1.06 6.86 -18.81
N PHE A 62 -1.08 8.12 -19.22
CA PHE A 62 -1.64 9.20 -18.41
C PHE A 62 -3.16 9.06 -18.25
N THR A 63 -3.87 8.67 -19.30
CA THR A 63 -5.32 8.38 -19.22
C THR A 63 -5.61 7.19 -18.30
N MET A 64 -4.84 6.10 -18.38
CA MET A 64 -5.00 4.96 -17.47
C MET A 64 -4.71 5.36 -16.01
N TRP A 65 -3.70 6.20 -15.78
CA TRP A 65 -3.44 6.78 -14.46
C TRP A 65 -4.65 7.57 -13.92
N GLN A 66 -5.29 8.41 -14.75
CA GLN A 66 -6.51 9.13 -14.35
C GLN A 66 -7.66 8.18 -13.97
N VAL A 67 -7.85 7.12 -14.77
CA VAL A 67 -8.87 6.11 -14.49
C VAL A 67 -8.60 5.41 -13.16
N MET A 68 -7.34 5.09 -12.88
CA MET A 68 -6.91 4.47 -11.63
C MET A 68 -7.20 5.38 -10.42
N THR A 69 -6.98 6.70 -10.55
CA THR A 69 -7.32 7.65 -9.48
C THR A 69 -8.83 7.88 -9.33
N GLY A 70 -9.64 7.29 -10.22
CA GLY A 70 -11.09 7.49 -10.27
C GLY A 70 -11.51 8.85 -10.81
N ASP A 71 -10.56 9.63 -11.35
CA ASP A 71 -10.87 10.95 -11.88
C ASP A 71 -11.50 10.81 -13.26
N SER A 72 -12.76 11.22 -13.37
CA SER A 72 -13.48 11.33 -14.63
C SER A 72 -13.49 10.03 -15.48
N ALA A 73 -13.28 8.87 -14.85
CA ALA A 73 -13.17 7.57 -15.53
C ALA A 73 -14.41 7.20 -16.34
N TYR A 74 -15.59 7.40 -15.74
CA TYR A 74 -16.85 7.03 -16.38
C TYR A 74 -17.47 8.19 -17.18
N SER A 75 -17.56 9.37 -16.56
CA SER A 75 -18.16 10.54 -17.20
C SER A 75 -17.29 11.14 -18.30
N GLY A 76 -15.97 11.16 -18.12
CA GLY A 76 -15.04 11.81 -19.03
C GLY A 76 -14.38 10.89 -20.05
N LEU A 77 -14.34 9.57 -19.81
CA LEU A 77 -13.66 8.62 -20.70
C LEU A 77 -14.62 7.53 -21.21
N ALA A 78 -15.19 6.71 -20.32
CA ALA A 78 -15.98 5.55 -20.74
C ALA A 78 -17.28 5.92 -21.48
N LYS A 79 -18.05 6.91 -20.98
CA LYS A 79 -19.29 7.34 -21.62
C LYS A 79 -19.09 7.97 -23.00
N PRO A 80 -18.14 8.93 -23.20
CA PRO A 80 -17.87 9.47 -24.52
C PRO A 80 -17.45 8.38 -25.52
N LEU A 81 -16.56 7.47 -25.12
CA LEU A 81 -16.14 6.38 -26.00
C LEU A 81 -17.28 5.42 -26.37
N LEU A 82 -18.22 5.18 -25.44
CA LEU A 82 -19.35 4.29 -25.66
C LEU A 82 -20.48 4.93 -26.49
N TYR A 83 -20.87 6.17 -26.17
CA TYR A 83 -22.07 6.80 -26.71
C TYR A 83 -21.79 7.82 -27.82
N GLU A 84 -20.66 8.53 -27.79
CA GLU A 84 -20.30 9.49 -28.85
C GLU A 84 -19.54 8.79 -29.96
N ASP A 85 -18.54 7.98 -29.60
CA ASP A 85 -17.68 7.29 -30.58
C ASP A 85 -18.24 5.91 -30.99
N GLY A 86 -19.32 5.44 -30.33
CA GLY A 86 -20.01 4.19 -30.66
C GLY A 86 -19.21 2.91 -30.37
N ILE A 87 -18.16 3.00 -29.55
CA ILE A 87 -17.24 1.90 -29.30
C ILE A 87 -17.74 1.04 -28.13
N ALA A 88 -18.54 0.01 -28.45
CA ALA A 88 -19.14 -0.88 -27.46
C ALA A 88 -18.11 -1.57 -26.54
N VAL A 89 -16.91 -1.85 -27.06
CA VAL A 89 -15.81 -2.48 -26.31
C VAL A 89 -15.19 -1.57 -25.24
N ALA A 90 -15.51 -0.27 -25.24
CA ALA A 90 -15.05 0.66 -24.20
C ALA A 90 -15.57 0.27 -22.81
N ALA A 91 -16.84 -0.12 -22.68
CA ALA A 91 -17.44 -0.48 -21.40
C ALA A 91 -16.72 -1.64 -20.69
N PRO A 92 -16.55 -2.84 -21.30
CA PRO A 92 -15.82 -3.93 -20.66
C PRO A 92 -14.33 -3.61 -20.44
N PHE A 93 -13.71 -2.78 -21.30
CA PHE A 93 -12.32 -2.34 -21.12
C PHE A 93 -12.13 -1.53 -19.83
N PHE A 94 -12.92 -0.47 -19.61
CA PHE A 94 -12.79 0.36 -18.41
C PHE A 94 -13.24 -0.36 -17.14
N VAL A 95 -14.28 -1.19 -17.22
CA VAL A 95 -14.76 -1.97 -16.06
C VAL A 95 -13.72 -2.99 -15.62
N SER A 96 -13.13 -3.75 -16.56
CA SER A 96 -12.08 -4.72 -16.25
C SER A 96 -10.82 -4.06 -15.70
N TYR A 97 -10.39 -2.93 -16.29
CA TYR A 97 -9.27 -2.15 -15.78
C TYR A 97 -9.53 -1.65 -14.36
N GLY A 98 -10.68 -1.01 -14.12
CA GLY A 98 -11.05 -0.47 -12.82
C GLY A 98 -11.12 -1.56 -11.74
N PHE A 99 -11.63 -2.74 -12.09
CA PHE A 99 -11.66 -3.89 -11.18
C PHE A 99 -10.24 -4.36 -10.80
N VAL A 100 -9.38 -4.62 -11.80
CA VAL A 100 -8.01 -5.10 -11.57
C VAL A 100 -7.17 -4.06 -10.83
N ALA A 101 -7.19 -2.80 -11.28
CA ALA A 101 -6.48 -1.70 -10.64
C ALA A 101 -6.96 -1.46 -9.20
N GLY A 102 -8.28 -1.57 -8.97
CA GLY A 102 -8.87 -1.47 -7.63
C GLY A 102 -8.42 -2.59 -6.69
N VAL A 103 -8.34 -3.84 -7.15
CA VAL A 103 -7.80 -4.96 -6.38
C VAL A 103 -6.32 -4.73 -6.04
N VAL A 104 -5.51 -4.29 -7.01
CA VAL A 104 -4.10 -3.99 -6.77
C VAL A 104 -3.92 -2.85 -5.76
N MET A 105 -4.70 -1.77 -5.88
CA MET A 105 -4.67 -0.67 -4.92
C MET A 105 -5.13 -1.09 -3.53
N THR A 106 -6.13 -1.97 -3.44
CA THR A 106 -6.57 -2.53 -2.16
C THR A 106 -5.45 -3.36 -1.53
N ASN A 107 -4.76 -4.18 -2.34
CA ASN A 107 -3.62 -4.97 -1.88
C ASN A 107 -2.43 -4.09 -1.43
N VAL A 108 -2.20 -2.96 -2.11
CA VAL A 108 -1.24 -1.94 -1.69
C VAL A 108 -1.58 -1.38 -0.30
N VAL A 109 -2.84 -1.00 -0.08
CA VAL A 109 -3.30 -0.47 1.21
C VAL A 109 -3.15 -1.53 2.30
N ILE A 110 -3.54 -2.78 2.04
CA ILE A 110 -3.38 -3.90 2.98
C ILE A 110 -1.91 -4.10 3.32
N ALA A 111 -1.01 -4.07 2.34
CA ALA A 111 0.43 -4.22 2.59
C ALA A 111 0.97 -3.11 3.50
N ILE A 112 0.56 -1.85 3.28
CA ILE A 112 0.95 -0.70 4.12
C ILE A 112 0.41 -0.86 5.54
N LEU A 113 -0.88 -1.21 5.68
CA LEU A 113 -1.52 -1.39 6.98
C LEU A 113 -0.90 -2.56 7.75
N LEU A 114 -0.57 -3.66 7.06
CA LEU A 114 0.09 -4.81 7.65
C LEU A 114 1.51 -4.46 8.12
N ASP A 115 2.28 -3.74 7.30
CA ASP A 115 3.61 -3.26 7.70
C ASP A 115 3.52 -2.35 8.95
N ALA A 116 2.55 -1.44 8.99
CA ALA A 116 2.30 -0.59 10.15
C ALA A 116 1.87 -1.40 11.40
N TYR A 117 1.02 -2.41 11.23
CA TYR A 117 0.58 -3.29 12.31
C TYR A 117 1.74 -4.12 12.88
N LEU A 118 2.58 -4.70 12.01
CA LEU A 118 3.74 -5.49 12.40
C LEU A 118 4.78 -4.65 13.13
N ARG A 119 5.02 -3.40 12.71
CA ARG A 119 5.92 -2.47 13.42
C ARG A 119 5.43 -2.14 14.84
N ASN A 120 4.14 -1.87 15.01
CA ASN A 120 3.56 -1.56 16.33
C ASN A 120 3.54 -2.77 17.27
N THR A 121 3.19 -3.94 16.76
CA THR A 121 3.18 -5.18 17.55
C THR A 121 4.59 -5.63 17.93
N ALA A 122 5.57 -5.55 17.02
CA ALA A 122 6.97 -5.84 17.32
C ALA A 122 7.55 -4.90 18.39
N ALA A 123 7.17 -3.61 18.37
CA ALA A 123 7.57 -2.66 19.41
C ALA A 123 7.03 -3.06 20.79
N HIS A 124 5.76 -3.45 20.89
CA HIS A 124 5.17 -3.92 22.15
C HIS A 124 5.78 -5.24 22.66
N SER A 125 6.09 -6.19 21.77
CA SER A 125 6.74 -7.45 22.14
C SER A 125 8.18 -7.24 22.65
N ALA A 126 8.94 -6.33 22.00
CA ALA A 126 10.29 -5.99 22.44
C ALA A 126 10.31 -5.27 23.79
N GLU A 127 9.32 -4.41 24.06
CA GLU A 127 9.20 -3.68 25.32
C GLU A 127 8.81 -4.61 26.49
N GLN A 128 7.92 -5.59 26.27
CA GLN A 128 7.59 -6.63 27.25
C GLN A 128 8.76 -7.59 27.53
N SER A 129 9.53 -7.97 26.50
CA SER A 129 10.73 -8.82 26.67
C SER A 129 11.85 -8.09 27.42
N ASN A 130 12.06 -6.80 27.14
CA ASN A 130 13.02 -5.99 27.88
C ASN A 130 12.57 -5.71 29.33
N ALA A 131 11.27 -5.49 29.57
CA ALA A 131 10.74 -5.29 30.92
C ALA A 131 10.88 -6.55 31.79
N SER A 132 10.62 -7.74 31.23
CA SER A 132 10.81 -9.02 31.91
C SER A 132 12.29 -9.40 32.13
N THR A 133 13.18 -8.99 31.24
CA THR A 133 14.64 -9.19 31.38
C THR A 133 15.28 -8.23 32.37
N ARG A 134 14.77 -7.00 32.47
CA ARG A 134 15.22 -5.96 33.42
C ARG A 134 14.61 -6.05 34.81
N ALA A 135 13.65 -6.96 35.04
CA ALA A 135 13.11 -7.20 36.37
C ALA A 135 14.27 -7.45 37.35
N PRO A 136 14.38 -6.66 38.44
CA PRO A 136 15.52 -6.74 39.34
C PRO A 136 15.69 -8.17 39.86
N LEU A 137 16.94 -8.62 39.97
CA LEU A 137 17.29 -10.00 40.33
C LEU A 137 16.57 -10.46 41.62
N SER A 138 16.27 -9.53 42.53
CA SER A 138 15.49 -9.75 43.76
C SER A 138 14.07 -10.25 43.49
N GLU A 139 13.37 -9.72 42.48
CA GLU A 139 12.03 -10.19 42.09
C GLU A 139 12.07 -11.58 41.46
N ARG A 140 13.09 -11.85 40.63
CA ARG A 140 13.30 -13.17 40.03
C ARG A 140 13.59 -14.24 41.09
N LEU A 141 14.44 -13.90 42.07
CA LEU A 141 14.77 -14.78 43.20
C LEU A 141 13.56 -14.97 44.14
N TRP A 142 12.73 -13.94 44.34
CA TRP A 142 11.51 -14.06 45.13
C TRP A 142 10.49 -14.99 44.48
N LEU A 143 10.26 -14.88 43.16
CA LEU A 143 9.38 -15.76 42.41
C LEU A 143 9.86 -17.22 42.45
N LEU A 144 11.16 -17.44 42.25
CA LEU A 144 11.74 -18.78 42.31
C LEU A 144 11.60 -19.39 43.70
N ARG A 145 11.85 -18.62 44.76
CA ARG A 145 11.65 -19.05 46.17
C ARG A 145 10.19 -19.36 46.47
N ARG A 146 9.25 -18.64 45.85
CA ARG A 146 7.81 -18.89 46.00
C ARG A 146 7.39 -20.20 45.34
N VAL A 147 7.87 -20.47 44.12
CA VAL A 147 7.61 -21.73 43.40
C VAL A 147 8.24 -22.92 44.13
N LEU A 148 9.49 -22.78 44.59
CA LEU A 148 10.19 -23.85 45.34
C LEU A 148 9.53 -24.14 46.70
N ARG A 149 8.97 -23.14 47.39
CA ARG A 149 8.20 -23.36 48.62
C ARG A 149 6.86 -24.03 48.35
N ALA A 150 6.15 -23.64 47.30
CA ALA A 150 4.87 -24.22 46.92
C ALA A 150 4.99 -25.69 46.49
N GLY A 151 6.09 -26.06 45.80
CA GLY A 151 6.39 -27.45 45.45
C GLY A 151 6.76 -28.33 46.66
N ARG A 152 7.25 -27.74 47.75
CA ARG A 152 7.69 -28.48 48.95
C ARG A 152 6.52 -28.91 49.85
N THR A 153 5.35 -28.31 49.70
CA THR A 153 4.14 -28.60 50.48
C THR A 153 3.23 -29.67 49.87
N GLN A 154 3.52 -30.17 48.66
CA GLN A 154 2.75 -31.26 48.02
C GLN A 154 3.40 -32.65 48.12
N VAL A 155 4.58 -32.75 48.75
CA VAL A 155 5.34 -34.02 48.87
C VAL A 155 5.42 -34.51 50.33
N ALA A 156 4.59 -33.95 51.23
CA ALA A 156 4.42 -34.41 52.60
C ALA A 156 2.95 -34.78 52.83
#